data_AF-A0A3C0SLB4-F1
#
_entry.id   AF-A0A3C0SLB4-F1
#
_cell.length_a   1.000
_cell.length_b   1.000
_cell.length_c   1.000
_cell.angle_alpha   90.00
_cell.angle_beta   90.00
_cell.angle_gamma   90.00
#
_symmetry.space_group_name_H-M   'P 1'
#
loop_
_entity.id
_entity.type
_entity.pdbx_description
1 polymer ?
#
loop_
_entity_poly.entity_id
_entity_poly.type
_entity_poly.pdbx_seq_one_letter_code
_entity_poly.pdbx_strand_id
1 'polypeptide(L)'
;MNFKKGISIGLALSIALGSSMTALASPDELVKSLGESKEREMVLEAQIQEEPDLQTLNDSDQVRIIVELESEAVIEKATKNGIKLDEMNKSEVEKLQNQVLKEQSLVQRKMNSKKIDFEVINSFTNVANGFSAKTTLEQAKKIEEISGVKSVTIANEYERPEPMM
;
A
#
# COMPACT_ATOMS: atom_id res chain seq x y z
N MET A 1 58.99 46.56 7.32
CA MET A 1 59.82 45.35 7.21
C MET A 1 59.13 44.43 6.21
N ASN A 2 59.79 44.20 5.07
CA ASN A 2 59.30 43.36 3.97
C ASN A 2 59.47 41.88 4.34
N PHE A 3 58.46 41.03 4.10
CA PHE A 3 58.70 39.61 3.80
C PHE A 3 57.85 39.16 2.62
N LYS A 4 58.55 38.53 1.67
CA LYS A 4 58.11 38.12 0.34
C LYS A 4 57.51 36.72 0.37
N LYS A 5 56.60 36.47 -0.60
CA LYS A 5 56.27 35.24 -1.35
C LYS A 5 56.85 33.89 -0.87
N GLY A 6 55.97 32.89 -0.78
CA GLY A 6 56.29 31.45 -0.85
C GLY A 6 55.08 30.63 -1.31
N ILE A 7 55.20 29.99 -2.47
CA ILE A 7 54.25 29.09 -3.14
C ILE A 7 54.52 27.65 -2.67
N SER A 8 53.50 26.76 -2.81
CA SER A 8 53.58 25.30 -3.10
C SER A 8 52.96 24.43 -2.00
N ILE A 9 51.76 23.88 -2.22
CA ILE A 9 51.48 22.54 -2.79
C ILE A 9 51.84 21.42 -1.81
N GLY A 10 50.79 20.75 -1.33
CA GLY A 10 50.89 19.54 -0.52
C GLY A 10 49.52 18.95 -0.20
N LEU A 11 48.68 18.75 -1.22
CA LEU A 11 47.53 17.86 -1.14
C LEU A 11 48.07 16.43 -1.00
N ALA A 12 48.36 16.02 0.22
CA ALA A 12 48.79 14.66 0.52
C ALA A 12 47.56 13.75 0.50
N LEU A 13 47.47 12.97 -0.58
CA LEU A 13 46.71 11.73 -0.66
C LEU A 13 46.92 10.89 0.61
N SER A 14 45.89 10.77 1.44
CA SER A 14 45.71 9.63 2.34
C SER A 14 44.69 8.67 1.73
N ILE A 15 45.07 8.02 0.63
CA ILE A 15 44.44 6.78 0.19
C ILE A 15 45.03 5.67 1.07
N ALA A 16 44.30 5.32 2.13
CA ALA A 16 44.46 4.03 2.79
C ALA A 16 43.24 3.18 2.43
N LEU A 17 43.55 2.04 1.84
CA LEU A 17 42.64 1.08 1.22
C LEU A 17 41.69 0.48 2.25
N GLY A 18 40.38 0.73 2.08
CA GLY A 18 39.30 -0.07 2.64
C GLY A 18 38.54 -0.72 1.50
N SER A 19 38.97 -1.90 1.08
CA SER A 19 38.34 -2.70 0.03
C SER A 19 36.98 -3.21 0.51
N SER A 20 35.90 -2.54 0.12
CA SER A 20 34.56 -3.12 0.07
C SER A 20 33.80 -2.44 -1.07
N MET A 21 33.75 -3.17 -2.18
CA MET A 21 33.02 -2.96 -3.42
C MET A 21 31.95 -1.85 -3.36
N THR A 22 32.24 -0.69 -3.94
CA THR A 22 31.19 0.18 -4.49
C THR A 22 30.67 -0.50 -5.75
N ALA A 23 29.65 -1.35 -5.61
CA ALA A 23 28.77 -1.60 -6.73
C ALA A 23 28.08 -0.25 -7.05
N LEU A 24 28.35 0.30 -8.22
CA LEU A 24 27.57 1.41 -8.78
C LEU A 24 26.16 0.85 -9.05
N ALA A 25 25.29 0.85 -8.04
CA ALA A 25 23.86 0.76 -8.27
C ALA A 25 23.49 1.95 -9.17
N SER A 26 22.83 1.67 -10.29
CA SER A 26 22.40 2.74 -11.18
C SER A 26 21.45 3.68 -10.43
N PRO A 27 21.34 4.96 -10.81
CA PRO A 27 20.32 5.85 -10.26
C PRO A 27 18.92 5.24 -10.35
N ASP A 28 18.63 4.43 -11.37
CA ASP A 28 17.36 3.69 -11.49
C ASP A 28 17.18 2.60 -10.43
N GLU A 29 18.23 1.86 -10.04
CA GLU A 29 18.14 0.88 -8.94
C GLU A 29 18.03 1.55 -7.57
N LEU A 30 18.70 2.70 -7.37
CA LEU A 30 18.53 3.52 -6.18
C LEU A 30 17.15 4.18 -6.12
N VAL A 31 16.62 4.69 -7.22
CA VAL A 31 15.26 5.26 -7.29
C VAL A 31 14.21 4.16 -7.14
N LYS A 32 14.47 2.96 -7.65
CA LYS A 32 13.62 1.79 -7.43
C LYS A 32 13.67 1.34 -5.97
N SER A 33 14.84 1.27 -5.33
CA SER A 33 14.95 0.89 -3.92
C SER A 33 14.40 1.97 -2.98
N LEU A 34 14.55 3.25 -3.33
CA LEU A 34 13.95 4.39 -2.60
C LEU A 34 12.43 4.49 -2.83
N GLY A 35 11.96 4.10 -4.02
CA GLY A 35 10.53 3.98 -4.34
C GLY A 35 9.87 2.78 -3.67
N GLU A 36 10.63 1.69 -3.49
CA GLU A 36 10.25 0.50 -2.70
C GLU A 36 10.35 0.78 -1.18
N SER A 37 11.17 1.75 -0.75
CA SER A 37 11.31 2.19 0.64
C SER A 37 10.45 3.42 1.00
N LYS A 38 9.42 3.74 0.21
CA LYS A 38 8.34 4.56 0.74
C LYS A 38 7.73 3.72 1.86
N GLU A 39 8.07 4.03 3.12
CA GLU A 39 7.47 3.39 4.29
C GLU A 39 5.97 3.28 4.00
N ARG A 40 5.48 2.05 3.81
CA ARG A 40 4.05 1.82 3.67
C ARG A 40 3.46 2.36 4.96
N GLU A 41 2.77 3.47 4.87
CA GLU A 41 2.04 4.03 5.98
C GLU A 41 1.09 2.92 6.45
N MET A 42 1.34 2.37 7.65
CA MET A 42 0.52 1.31 8.21
C MET A 42 -0.80 1.95 8.64
N VAL A 43 -1.72 2.05 7.69
CA VAL A 43 -3.02 2.72 7.84
C VAL A 43 -3.81 2.03 8.96
N LEU A 44 -3.73 0.71 9.05
CA LEU A 44 -4.42 -0.05 10.10
C LEU A 44 -3.90 0.31 11.49
N GLU A 45 -2.58 0.35 11.66
CA GLU A 45 -1.97 0.67 12.96
C GLU A 45 -2.24 2.13 13.35
N ALA A 46 -2.15 3.06 12.39
CA ALA A 46 -2.52 4.45 12.62
C ALA A 46 -3.99 4.59 13.05
N GLN A 47 -4.91 3.88 12.37
CA GLN A 47 -6.33 3.88 12.73
C GLN A 47 -6.54 3.37 14.16
N ILE A 48 -5.89 2.28 14.55
CA ILE A 48 -6.00 1.73 15.91
C ILE A 48 -5.50 2.74 16.95
N GLN A 49 -4.42 3.47 16.65
CA GLN A 49 -3.88 4.48 17.56
C GLN A 49 -4.78 5.72 17.70
N GLU A 50 -5.46 6.12 16.62
CA GLU A 50 -6.33 7.30 16.62
C GLU A 50 -7.72 7.05 17.20
N GLU A 51 -8.24 5.81 17.09
CA GLU A 51 -9.59 5.45 17.52
C GLU A 51 -9.56 4.68 18.86
N PRO A 52 -10.00 5.28 19.99
CA PRO A 52 -9.90 4.66 21.31
C PRO A 52 -10.62 3.31 21.43
N ASP A 53 -11.74 3.14 20.72
CA ASP A 53 -12.53 1.91 20.75
C ASP A 53 -11.75 0.74 20.13
N LEU A 54 -10.93 0.99 19.11
CA LEU A 54 -10.11 -0.03 18.45
C LEU A 54 -8.91 -0.46 19.30
N GLN A 55 -8.39 0.39 20.18
CA GLN A 55 -7.27 0.07 21.08
C GLN A 55 -7.60 -1.06 22.07
N THR A 56 -8.89 -1.31 22.30
CA THR A 56 -9.35 -2.37 23.21
C THR A 56 -9.42 -3.76 22.54
N LEU A 57 -9.24 -3.82 21.22
CA LEU A 57 -9.28 -5.07 20.46
C LEU A 57 -8.03 -5.92 20.69
N ASN A 58 -8.25 -7.22 20.80
CA ASN A 58 -7.21 -8.23 20.86
C ASN A 58 -6.95 -8.80 19.46
N ASP A 59 -5.76 -9.34 19.27
CA ASP A 59 -5.34 -9.98 18.01
C ASP A 59 -6.30 -11.11 17.54
N SER A 60 -6.96 -11.79 18.48
CA SER A 60 -7.95 -12.84 18.20
C SER A 60 -9.34 -12.34 17.82
N ASP A 61 -9.64 -11.06 18.04
CA ASP A 61 -10.98 -10.52 17.86
C ASP A 61 -11.33 -10.45 16.37
N GLN A 62 -12.56 -10.85 16.04
CA GLN A 62 -13.09 -10.80 14.68
C GLN A 62 -13.46 -9.36 14.31
N VAL A 63 -12.94 -8.91 13.18
CA VAL A 63 -13.15 -7.56 12.64
C VAL A 63 -13.63 -7.65 11.20
N ARG A 64 -14.38 -6.62 10.76
CA ARG A 64 -14.65 -6.39 9.35
C ARG A 64 -13.61 -5.41 8.83
N ILE A 65 -12.89 -5.78 7.78
CA ILE A 65 -11.89 -4.92 7.16
C ILE A 65 -12.26 -4.55 5.73
N ILE A 66 -11.76 -3.42 5.27
CA ILE A 66 -11.66 -3.04 3.86
C ILE A 66 -10.20 -3.16 3.47
N VAL A 67 -9.94 -3.94 2.42
CA VAL A 67 -8.62 -4.11 1.82
C VAL A 67 -8.61 -3.35 0.50
N GLU A 68 -7.83 -2.28 0.40
CA GLU A 68 -7.62 -1.52 -0.84
C GLU A 68 -6.33 -2.02 -1.52
N LEU A 69 -6.35 -2.15 -2.83
CA LEU A 69 -5.22 -2.65 -3.62
C LEU A 69 -4.42 -1.51 -4.25
N GLU A 70 -3.14 -1.79 -4.53
CA GLU A 70 -2.26 -0.85 -5.23
C GLU A 70 -2.66 -0.63 -6.69
N SER A 71 -3.39 -1.59 -7.28
CA SER A 71 -3.83 -1.50 -8.68
C SER A 71 -5.11 -0.68 -8.83
N GLU A 72 -5.21 0.03 -9.95
CA GLU A 72 -6.25 1.02 -10.22
C GLU A 72 -7.68 0.49 -10.19
N ALA A 73 -8.62 1.31 -9.73
CA ALA A 73 -10.05 1.09 -9.91
C ALA A 73 -10.49 1.38 -11.36
N VAL A 74 -11.73 1.02 -11.70
CA VAL A 74 -12.28 1.25 -13.06
C VAL A 74 -12.31 2.74 -13.40
N ILE A 75 -12.68 3.62 -12.46
CA ILE A 75 -12.73 5.07 -12.72
C ILE A 75 -11.35 5.64 -13.05
N GLU A 76 -10.29 5.14 -12.40
CA GLU A 76 -8.92 5.56 -12.68
C GLU A 76 -8.47 5.06 -14.05
N LYS A 77 -8.71 3.78 -14.36
CA LYS A 77 -8.42 3.19 -15.69
C LYS A 77 -9.15 3.95 -16.81
N ALA A 78 -10.41 4.34 -16.59
CA ALA A 78 -11.18 5.15 -17.54
C ALA A 78 -10.60 6.55 -17.72
N THR A 79 -10.35 7.24 -16.61
CA THR A 79 -9.85 8.63 -16.59
C THR A 79 -8.47 8.74 -17.22
N LYS A 80 -7.59 7.74 -17.06
CA LYS A 80 -6.30 7.68 -17.76
C LYS A 80 -6.41 7.65 -19.28
N ASN A 81 -7.54 7.15 -19.80
CA ASN A 81 -7.85 7.18 -21.23
C ASN A 81 -8.65 8.43 -21.65
N GLY A 82 -8.84 9.39 -20.75
CA GLY A 82 -9.56 10.64 -21.02
C GLY A 82 -11.08 10.49 -21.12
N ILE A 83 -11.64 9.38 -20.63
CA ILE A 83 -13.08 9.06 -20.73
C ILE A 83 -13.66 9.02 -19.32
N LYS A 84 -14.81 9.66 -19.09
CA LYS A 84 -15.52 9.51 -17.82
C LYS A 84 -16.24 8.17 -17.77
N LEU A 85 -16.31 7.59 -16.58
CA LEU A 85 -16.92 6.27 -16.38
C LEU A 85 -18.40 6.21 -16.82
N ASP A 86 -19.16 7.28 -16.63
CA ASP A 86 -20.57 7.39 -17.02
C ASP A 86 -20.78 7.57 -18.54
N GLU A 87 -19.73 7.97 -19.27
CA GLU A 87 -19.71 8.10 -20.72
C GLU A 87 -19.28 6.80 -21.43
N MET A 88 -18.77 5.81 -20.69
CA MET A 88 -18.34 4.52 -21.23
C MET A 88 -19.53 3.62 -21.58
N ASN A 89 -19.37 2.77 -22.60
CA ASN A 89 -20.37 1.75 -22.85
C ASN A 89 -20.31 0.61 -21.81
N LYS A 90 -21.46 0.01 -21.51
CA LYS A 90 -21.58 -1.01 -20.45
C LYS A 90 -20.61 -2.19 -20.61
N SER A 91 -20.38 -2.64 -21.84
CA SER A 91 -19.49 -3.78 -22.10
C SER A 91 -18.03 -3.46 -21.78
N GLU A 92 -17.57 -2.23 -22.05
CA GLU A 92 -16.24 -1.78 -21.67
C GLU A 92 -16.09 -1.66 -20.15
N VAL A 93 -17.11 -1.12 -19.46
CA VAL A 93 -17.13 -1.05 -17.99
C VAL A 93 -17.04 -2.46 -17.39
N GLU A 94 -17.86 -3.39 -17.86
CA GLU A 94 -17.82 -4.79 -17.41
C GLU A 94 -16.46 -5.45 -17.67
N LYS A 95 -15.82 -5.14 -18.81
CA LYS A 95 -14.48 -5.65 -19.11
C LYS A 95 -13.44 -5.14 -18.10
N LEU A 96 -13.48 -3.86 -17.75
CA LEU A 96 -12.57 -3.27 -16.75
C LEU A 96 -12.87 -3.82 -15.35
N GLN A 97 -14.14 -3.96 -14.96
CA GLN A 97 -14.53 -4.57 -13.69
C GLN A 97 -14.02 -6.01 -13.58
N ASN A 98 -14.12 -6.80 -14.65
CA ASN A 98 -13.59 -8.16 -14.69
C ASN A 98 -12.05 -8.22 -14.59
N GLN A 99 -11.34 -7.21 -15.10
CA GLN A 99 -9.90 -7.09 -14.89
C GLN A 99 -9.58 -6.81 -13.42
N VAL A 100 -10.29 -5.86 -12.81
CA VAL A 100 -10.15 -5.54 -11.38
C VAL A 100 -10.43 -6.76 -10.49
N LEU A 101 -11.49 -7.52 -10.76
CA LEU A 101 -11.79 -8.75 -10.01
C LEU A 101 -10.69 -9.81 -10.13
N LYS A 102 -10.02 -9.90 -11.29
CA LYS A 102 -8.87 -10.81 -11.48
C LYS A 102 -7.65 -10.37 -10.69
N GLU A 103 -7.40 -9.07 -10.61
CA GLU A 103 -6.36 -8.47 -9.75
C GLU A 103 -6.64 -8.79 -8.27
N GLN A 104 -7.89 -8.61 -7.80
CA GLN A 104 -8.29 -8.99 -6.44
C GLN A 104 -8.09 -10.48 -6.16
N SER A 105 -8.49 -11.33 -7.10
CA SER A 105 -8.31 -12.78 -6.98
C SER A 105 -6.82 -13.18 -6.89
N LEU A 106 -5.91 -12.43 -7.52
CA LEU A 106 -4.47 -12.67 -7.40
C LEU A 106 -3.98 -12.38 -5.97
N VAL A 107 -4.43 -11.27 -5.37
CA VAL A 107 -4.07 -10.92 -3.98
C VAL A 107 -4.67 -11.91 -2.99
N GLN A 108 -5.94 -12.30 -3.16
CA GLN A 108 -6.58 -13.33 -2.32
C GLN A 108 -5.86 -14.67 -2.41
N ARG A 109 -5.33 -15.06 -3.58
CA ARG A 109 -4.47 -16.25 -3.70
C ARG A 109 -3.16 -16.11 -2.92
N LYS A 110 -2.54 -14.92 -2.90
CA LYS A 110 -1.35 -14.66 -2.07
C LYS A 110 -1.69 -14.79 -0.57
N MET A 111 -2.83 -14.25 -0.13
CA MET A 111 -3.32 -14.39 1.25
C MET A 111 -3.49 -15.86 1.63
N ASN A 112 -4.19 -16.63 0.79
CA ASN A 112 -4.38 -18.08 0.99
C ASN A 112 -3.04 -18.84 1.04
N SER A 113 -2.09 -18.50 0.18
CA SER A 113 -0.76 -19.14 0.19
C SER A 113 0.04 -18.88 1.48
N LYS A 114 -0.25 -17.76 2.15
CA LYS A 114 0.29 -17.39 3.47
C LYS A 114 -0.54 -17.96 4.64
N LYS A 115 -1.57 -18.78 4.36
CA LYS A 115 -2.48 -19.37 5.36
C LYS A 115 -3.21 -18.32 6.21
N ILE A 116 -3.50 -17.17 5.62
CA ILE A 116 -4.34 -16.14 6.24
C ILE A 116 -5.79 -16.58 6.10
N ASP A 117 -6.53 -16.59 7.21
CA ASP A 117 -7.95 -16.91 7.23
C ASP A 117 -8.79 -15.64 7.02
N PHE A 118 -9.72 -15.66 6.07
CA PHE A 118 -10.57 -14.52 5.75
C PHE A 118 -11.83 -14.95 4.99
N GLU A 119 -12.93 -14.24 5.21
CA GLU A 119 -14.19 -14.40 4.49
C GLU A 119 -14.49 -13.13 3.71
N VAL A 120 -14.47 -13.18 2.37
CA VAL A 120 -14.83 -12.02 1.53
C VAL A 120 -16.33 -11.75 1.65
N ILE A 121 -16.70 -10.51 1.97
CA ILE A 121 -18.10 -10.06 2.09
C ILE A 121 -18.57 -9.40 0.79
N ASN A 122 -17.78 -8.46 0.26
CA ASN A 122 -18.14 -7.70 -0.93
C ASN A 122 -16.90 -7.20 -1.68
N SER A 123 -17.00 -7.07 -3.00
CA SER A 123 -15.96 -6.49 -3.86
C SER A 123 -16.30 -5.08 -4.31
N PHE A 124 -15.28 -4.23 -4.39
CA PHE A 124 -15.33 -2.87 -4.89
C PHE A 124 -14.48 -2.77 -6.15
N THR A 125 -15.05 -2.24 -7.23
CA THR A 125 -14.36 -2.17 -8.53
C THR A 125 -14.33 -0.78 -9.13
N ASN A 126 -15.40 0.00 -8.93
CA ASN A 126 -15.58 1.25 -9.67
C ASN A 126 -14.77 2.42 -9.11
N VAL A 127 -14.95 2.73 -7.83
CA VAL A 127 -14.37 3.92 -7.18
C VAL A 127 -13.04 3.59 -6.51
N ALA A 128 -12.96 2.43 -5.86
CA ALA A 128 -11.75 1.87 -5.29
C ALA A 128 -11.62 0.43 -5.78
N ASN A 129 -10.38 -0.01 -5.95
CA ASN A 129 -10.08 -1.42 -6.19
C ASN A 129 -9.81 -2.09 -4.84
N GLY A 130 -10.74 -2.93 -4.41
CA GLY A 130 -10.60 -3.59 -3.13
C GLY A 130 -11.74 -4.54 -2.84
N PHE A 131 -11.72 -5.09 -1.63
CA PHE A 131 -12.81 -5.92 -1.13
C PHE A 131 -12.92 -5.75 0.38
N SER A 132 -14.09 -6.05 0.90
CA SER A 132 -14.32 -6.18 2.34
C SER A 132 -14.25 -7.64 2.74
N ALA A 133 -13.72 -7.90 3.94
CA ALA A 133 -13.61 -9.24 4.47
C ALA A 133 -13.84 -9.27 5.99
N LYS A 134 -14.26 -10.43 6.52
CA LYS A 134 -14.14 -10.74 7.95
C LYS A 134 -12.86 -11.53 8.19
N THR A 135 -12.15 -11.20 9.26
CA THR A 135 -10.93 -11.89 9.69
C THR A 135 -10.61 -11.51 11.14
N THR A 136 -9.55 -12.06 11.74
CA THR A 136 -9.06 -11.56 13.04
C THR A 136 -8.17 -10.34 12.87
N LEU A 137 -8.01 -9.53 13.92
CA LEU A 137 -7.09 -8.40 13.91
C LEU A 137 -5.63 -8.83 13.59
N GLU A 138 -5.18 -9.97 14.12
CA GLU A 138 -3.87 -10.54 13.80
C GLU A 138 -3.67 -10.77 12.29
N GLN A 139 -4.70 -11.32 11.65
CA GLN A 139 -4.68 -11.60 10.22
C GLN A 139 -4.81 -10.32 9.40
N ALA A 140 -5.60 -9.34 9.85
CA ALA A 140 -5.69 -8.02 9.23
C ALA A 140 -4.32 -7.33 9.13
N LYS A 141 -3.53 -7.34 10.21
CA LYS A 141 -2.14 -6.84 10.23
C LYS A 141 -1.28 -7.56 9.18
N LYS A 142 -1.36 -8.89 9.11
CA LYS A 142 -0.62 -9.67 8.09
C LYS A 142 -1.08 -9.40 6.65
N ILE A 143 -2.34 -9.03 6.44
CA ILE A 143 -2.87 -8.70 5.12
C ILE A 143 -2.28 -7.38 4.61
N GLU A 144 -2.12 -6.38 5.49
CA GLU A 144 -1.56 -5.07 5.12
C GLU A 144 -0.12 -5.20 4.59
N GLU A 145 0.64 -6.18 5.08
CA GLU A 145 2.01 -6.45 4.64
C GLU A 145 2.09 -7.15 3.25
N ILE A 146 0.97 -7.57 2.66
CA ILE A 146 0.98 -8.31 1.40
C ILE A 146 1.26 -7.38 0.22
N SER A 147 2.27 -7.73 -0.59
CA SER A 147 2.51 -7.04 -1.87
C SER A 147 1.27 -7.00 -2.77
N GLY A 148 0.88 -5.79 -3.17
CA GLY A 148 -0.32 -5.50 -3.93
C GLY A 148 -1.49 -4.99 -3.07
N VAL A 149 -1.37 -5.03 -1.74
CA VAL A 149 -2.28 -4.34 -0.81
C VAL A 149 -1.72 -2.94 -0.56
N LYS A 150 -2.58 -1.95 -0.75
CA LYS A 150 -2.29 -0.53 -0.53
C LYS A 150 -2.54 -0.14 0.93
N SER A 151 -3.65 -0.61 1.50
CA SER A 151 -4.02 -0.36 2.89
C SER A 151 -5.04 -1.38 3.38
N VAL A 152 -5.10 -1.55 4.70
CA VAL A 152 -6.16 -2.25 5.40
C VAL A 152 -6.78 -1.30 6.42
N THR A 153 -8.10 -1.29 6.53
CA THR A 153 -8.82 -0.42 7.47
C THR A 153 -9.94 -1.23 8.11
N ILE A 154 -10.15 -1.08 9.43
CA ILE A 154 -11.30 -1.65 10.13
C ILE A 154 -12.53 -0.83 9.75
N ALA A 155 -13.56 -1.53 9.27
CA ALA A 155 -14.81 -0.94 8.86
C ALA A 155 -15.70 -0.66 10.07
N ASN A 156 -16.20 0.57 10.17
CA ASN A 156 -17.15 0.95 11.21
C ASN A 156 -18.47 0.17 11.07
N GLU A 157 -19.03 -0.26 12.19
CA GLU A 157 -20.37 -0.82 12.27
C GLU A 157 -21.31 0.22 12.87
N TYR A 158 -22.45 0.43 12.21
CA TYR A 158 -23.46 1.39 12.65
C TYR A 158 -24.78 0.65 12.84
N GLU A 159 -25.42 0.87 13.99
CA GLU A 159 -26.79 0.41 14.20
C GLU A 159 -27.76 1.34 13.45
N ARG A 160 -28.80 0.74 12.85
CA ARG A 160 -29.88 1.53 12.26
C ARG A 160 -30.67 2.16 13.41
N PRO A 161 -30.88 3.48 13.43
CA PRO A 161 -31.68 4.12 14.48
C PRO A 161 -33.12 3.61 14.43
N GLU A 162 -33.68 3.32 15.59
CA GLU A 162 -35.11 3.01 15.73
C GLU A 162 -35.93 4.28 15.43
N PRO A 163 -37.06 4.17 14.70
CA PRO A 163 -37.94 5.31 14.49
C PRO A 163 -38.44 5.83 15.85
N MET A 164 -38.39 7.15 16.05
CA MET A 164 -39.07 7.80 17.17
C MET A 164 -40.57 7.50 17.04
N MET A 165 -41.11 6.69 17.94
CA MET A 165 -42.55 6.42 18.05
C MET A 165 -43.30 7.65 18.56
#